data_AF-A0A973FQT1-F1
#
_entry.id   AF-A0A973FQT1-F1
#
_cell.length_a   1.000
_cell.length_b   1.000
_cell.length_c   1.000
_cell.angle_alpha   90.00
_cell.angle_beta   90.00
_cell.angle_gamma   90.00
#
_symmetry.space_group_name_H-M   'P 1'
#
loop_
_entity.id
_entity.type
_entity.pdbx_description
1 polymer ?
#
loop_
_entity_poly.entity_id
_entity_poly.type
_entity_poly.pdbx_seq_one_letter_code
_entity_poly.pdbx_strand_id
1 'polypeptide(L)'
;MSILEAFRVAWQAMLTHKLRSLLTMLGIIIGVGAVVGMLAIGDGYQLFIEREFNKIGVGVFYVNPQVDSRNTDETLRPQLRADDADAIMRPGAASAVELVALELNRSGTVSAGGERYLFGVKGVTPNFFHIGDTSLGAGRYFSVAEDAANARVAVLGDGVAKTLFGDIYSAVGQRISLNGVQFDVIGVSTTKQSGIAGAVGRFSSPSEQVYVPYRTARDRLFRNDVGSRIDVSSMTVRARSVPEIEEAIRQVTAVLRDEHRLTYQSNDFRVTNPQQASDQLKQITAGFS
;
A
#
# COMPACT_ATOMS: atom_id res chain seq x y z
N MET A 1 5.17 -7.24 71.70
CA MET A 1 4.35 -6.28 70.91
C MET A 1 3.57 -7.07 69.87
N SER A 2 2.24 -6.99 69.91
CA SER A 2 1.41 -7.61 68.88
C SER A 2 1.46 -6.77 67.59
N ILE A 3 1.36 -7.40 66.41
CA ILE A 3 1.31 -6.69 65.11
C ILE A 3 0.15 -5.67 65.08
N LEU A 4 -0.95 -5.99 65.77
CA LEU A 4 -2.11 -5.13 65.94
C LEU A 4 -1.81 -3.86 66.76
N GLU A 5 -1.00 -3.97 67.82
CA GLU A 5 -0.55 -2.79 68.58
C GLU A 5 0.43 -1.94 67.80
N ALA A 6 1.36 -2.55 67.06
CA ALA A 6 2.29 -1.80 66.21
C ALA A 6 1.54 -0.98 65.14
N PHE A 7 0.51 -1.56 64.53
CA PHE A 7 -0.35 -0.85 63.57
C PHE A 7 -1.14 0.29 64.24
N ARG A 8 -1.72 0.06 65.42
CA ARG A 8 -2.45 1.10 66.18
C ARG A 8 -1.55 2.28 66.54
N VAL A 9 -0.34 2.01 67.00
CA VAL A 9 0.65 3.04 67.36
C VAL A 9 1.10 3.83 66.12
N ALA A 10 1.40 3.14 65.00
CA ALA A 10 1.76 3.78 63.74
C ALA A 10 0.63 4.68 63.20
N TRP A 11 -0.61 4.21 63.26
CA TRP A 11 -1.79 4.96 62.83
C TRP A 11 -2.00 6.24 63.65
N GLN A 12 -1.89 6.15 64.98
CA GLN A 12 -1.96 7.33 65.85
C GLN A 12 -0.81 8.31 65.57
N ALA A 13 0.42 7.81 65.38
CA ALA A 13 1.57 8.66 65.05
C ALA A 13 1.40 9.42 63.73
N MET A 14 0.82 8.81 62.69
CA MET A 14 0.51 9.49 61.43
C MET A 14 -0.56 10.60 61.62
N LEU A 15 -1.56 10.34 62.46
CA LEU A 15 -2.63 11.31 62.77
C LEU A 15 -2.14 12.50 63.62
N THR A 16 -1.11 12.32 64.45
CA THR A 16 -0.49 13.42 65.20
C THR A 16 0.34 14.33 64.29
N HIS A 17 1.03 13.77 63.28
CA HIS A 17 1.84 14.52 62.33
C HIS A 17 1.19 14.61 60.94
N LYS A 18 -0.02 15.16 60.88
CA LYS A 18 -0.85 15.21 59.66
C LYS A 18 -0.14 15.80 58.45
N LEU A 19 0.52 16.95 58.62
CA LEU A 19 1.16 17.70 57.53
C LEU A 19 2.35 16.93 56.93
N ARG A 20 3.21 16.36 57.79
CA ARG A 20 4.38 15.57 57.37
C ARG A 20 3.96 14.27 56.68
N SER A 21 2.97 13.57 57.25
CA SER A 21 2.44 12.33 56.67
C SER A 21 1.76 12.60 55.32
N LEU A 22 1.01 13.71 55.19
CA LEU A 22 0.38 14.10 53.94
C LEU A 22 1.40 14.42 52.84
N LEU A 23 2.42 15.23 53.13
CA LEU A 23 3.43 15.62 52.13
C LEU A 23 4.26 14.42 51.65
N THR A 24 4.59 13.48 52.54
CA THR A 24 5.34 12.26 52.18
C THR A 24 4.50 11.30 51.33
N MET A 25 3.24 11.09 51.69
CA MET A 25 2.31 10.31 50.85
C MET A 25 2.09 10.97 49.49
N LEU A 26 1.92 12.30 49.45
CA LEU A 26 1.72 13.04 48.20
C LEU A 26 2.92 12.90 47.26
N GLY A 27 4.16 12.98 47.79
CA GLY A 27 5.37 12.76 47.00
C GLY A 27 5.44 11.36 46.38
N ILE A 28 5.08 10.32 47.14
CA ILE A 28 5.03 8.94 46.64
C ILE A 28 3.93 8.77 45.59
N ILE A 29 2.73 9.30 45.83
CA ILE A 29 1.60 9.20 44.90
C ILE A 29 1.93 9.88 43.57
N ILE A 30 2.47 11.09 43.60
CA ILE A 30 2.87 11.81 42.38
C ILE A 30 4.03 11.10 41.70
N GLY A 31 5.04 10.64 42.45
CA GLY A 31 6.20 9.94 41.89
C GLY A 31 5.81 8.64 41.18
N VAL A 32 5.03 7.77 41.83
CA VAL A 32 4.55 6.52 41.25
C VAL A 32 3.57 6.82 40.10
N GLY A 33 2.68 7.80 40.26
CA GLY A 33 1.74 8.20 39.22
C GLY A 33 2.42 8.72 37.95
N ALA A 34 3.50 9.49 38.09
CA ALA A 34 4.28 9.97 36.96
C ALA A 34 4.99 8.83 36.21
N VAL A 35 5.59 7.88 36.93
CA VAL A 35 6.28 6.72 36.32
C VAL A 35 5.28 5.81 35.61
N VAL A 36 4.17 5.44 36.26
CA VAL A 36 3.13 4.59 35.65
C VAL A 36 2.48 5.30 34.46
N GLY A 37 2.22 6.61 34.57
CA GLY A 37 1.68 7.41 33.48
C GLY A 37 2.61 7.46 32.27
N MET A 38 3.91 7.68 32.48
CA MET A 38 4.90 7.66 31.40
C MET A 38 4.98 6.29 30.71
N LEU A 39 4.98 5.20 31.48
CA LEU A 39 4.99 3.84 30.92
C LEU A 39 3.73 3.55 30.11
N ALA A 40 2.55 3.89 30.65
CA ALA A 40 1.28 3.70 29.95
C ALA A 40 1.20 4.51 28.64
N ILE A 41 1.72 5.74 28.63
CA ILE A 41 1.82 6.54 27.40
C ILE A 41 2.81 5.91 26.43
N GLY A 42 3.97 5.43 26.90
CA GLY A 42 4.97 4.74 26.08
C GLY A 42 4.42 3.51 25.38
N ASP A 43 3.81 2.59 26.14
CA ASP A 43 3.18 1.38 25.62
C ASP A 43 2.03 1.71 24.66
N GLY A 44 1.21 2.71 25.03
CA GLY A 44 0.12 3.19 24.18
C GLY A 44 0.59 3.77 22.85
N TYR A 45 1.70 4.53 22.86
CA TYR A 45 2.32 5.06 21.65
C TYR A 45 2.92 3.95 20.79
N GLN A 46 3.60 2.98 21.39
CA GLN A 46 4.16 1.85 20.65
C GLN A 46 3.04 1.08 19.93
N LEU A 47 1.94 0.80 20.63
CA LEU A 47 0.81 0.06 20.08
C LEU A 47 0.03 0.87 19.03
N PHE A 48 -0.03 2.20 19.19
CA PHE A 48 -0.56 3.11 18.18
C PHE A 48 0.31 3.12 16.92
N ILE A 49 1.63 3.23 17.08
CA ILE A 49 2.60 3.16 15.97
C ILE A 49 2.46 1.82 15.27
N GLU A 50 2.51 0.70 15.97
CA GLU A 50 2.32 -0.63 15.34
C GLU A 50 1.01 -0.73 14.56
N ARG A 51 -0.11 -0.22 15.09
CA ARG A 51 -1.40 -0.21 14.39
C ARG A 51 -1.44 0.73 13.19
N GLU A 52 -0.82 1.89 13.26
CA GLU A 52 -0.78 2.84 12.15
C GLU A 52 0.17 2.37 11.05
N PHE A 53 1.30 1.76 11.43
CA PHE A 53 2.18 1.05 10.50
C PHE A 53 1.49 -0.16 9.88
N ASN A 54 0.63 -0.84 10.62
CA ASN A 54 -0.15 -1.95 10.08
C ASN A 54 -1.15 -1.53 8.98
N LYS A 55 -1.44 -0.24 8.84
CA LYS A 55 -2.28 0.32 7.76
C LYS A 55 -1.50 0.71 6.51
N ILE A 56 -0.16 0.78 6.57
CA ILE A 56 0.68 1.07 5.41
C ILE A 56 1.04 -0.27 4.77
N GLY A 57 0.24 -0.74 3.80
CA GLY A 57 0.57 -1.84 2.88
C GLY A 57 1.57 -2.87 3.42
N VAL A 58 1.24 -3.51 4.54
CA VAL A 58 2.19 -4.31 5.31
C VAL A 58 2.65 -5.52 4.50
N GLY A 59 3.96 -5.66 4.31
CA GLY A 59 4.51 -6.76 3.53
C GLY A 59 4.45 -6.54 2.01
N VAL A 60 4.18 -5.32 1.54
CA VAL A 60 4.12 -5.02 0.10
C VAL A 60 5.37 -4.26 -0.36
N PHE A 61 5.89 -4.63 -1.52
CA PHE A 61 6.94 -3.90 -2.21
C PHE A 61 6.60 -3.75 -3.70
N TYR A 62 7.25 -2.78 -4.34
CA TYR A 62 7.00 -2.43 -5.74
C TYR A 62 8.22 -2.78 -6.59
N VAL A 63 7.98 -3.35 -7.76
CA VAL A 63 8.99 -3.62 -8.79
C VAL A 63 8.64 -2.79 -10.01
N ASN A 64 9.54 -1.89 -10.40
CA ASN A 64 9.33 -0.99 -11.53
C ASN A 64 10.38 -1.26 -12.63
N PRO A 65 10.02 -1.18 -13.92
CA PRO A 65 10.98 -1.25 -15.01
C PRO A 65 11.84 0.01 -14.99
N GLN A 66 13.03 -0.11 -14.38
CA GLN A 66 14.01 0.97 -14.32
C GLN A 66 15.39 0.34 -14.28
N VAL A 67 16.31 0.84 -15.12
CA VAL A 67 17.71 0.44 -15.07
C VAL A 67 18.33 1.00 -13.79
N ASP A 68 18.73 0.11 -12.89
CA ASP A 68 19.47 0.46 -11.67
C ASP A 68 20.97 0.40 -11.94
N SER A 69 21.41 1.16 -12.94
CA SER A 69 22.81 1.17 -13.33
C SER A 69 23.61 2.11 -12.44
N ARG A 70 24.68 1.56 -11.85
CA ARG A 70 25.76 2.34 -11.24
C ARG A 70 26.82 2.78 -12.28
N ASN A 71 26.72 2.29 -13.51
CA ASN A 71 27.74 2.40 -14.54
C ASN A 71 27.14 2.88 -15.88
N THR A 72 27.49 4.09 -16.30
CA THR A 72 26.88 4.78 -17.46
C THR A 72 27.07 4.05 -18.80
N ASP A 73 28.04 3.14 -18.89
CA ASP A 73 28.38 2.39 -20.12
C ASP A 73 27.52 1.14 -20.38
N GLU A 74 26.64 0.77 -19.45
CA GLU A 74 25.79 -0.41 -19.64
C GLU A 74 24.59 -0.06 -20.54
N THR A 75 24.54 -0.61 -21.76
CA THR A 75 23.38 -0.49 -22.67
C THR A 75 22.22 -1.38 -22.25
N LEU A 76 21.85 -1.34 -20.97
CA LEU A 76 20.63 -1.97 -20.47
C LEU A 76 19.41 -1.14 -20.88
N ARG A 77 18.28 -1.83 -21.00
CA ARG A 77 16.97 -1.22 -21.24
C ARG A 77 16.02 -1.77 -20.19
N PRO A 78 15.14 -0.94 -19.60
CA PRO A 78 14.18 -1.45 -18.63
C PRO A 78 13.33 -2.55 -19.24
N GLN A 79 13.08 -3.61 -18.47
CA GLN A 79 12.23 -4.72 -18.85
C GLN A 79 11.36 -5.11 -17.66
N LEU A 80 10.06 -5.25 -17.92
CA LEU A 80 9.12 -5.87 -16.98
C LEU A 80 7.90 -6.32 -17.77
N ARG A 81 7.62 -7.61 -17.69
CA ARG A 81 6.61 -8.32 -18.46
C ARG A 81 5.57 -8.99 -17.58
N ALA A 82 4.38 -9.22 -18.12
CA ALA A 82 3.38 -10.05 -17.46
C ALA A 82 3.88 -11.47 -17.17
N ASP A 83 4.70 -12.03 -18.07
CA ASP A 83 5.30 -13.37 -17.91
C ASP A 83 6.19 -13.48 -16.67
N ASP A 84 6.77 -12.35 -16.21
CA ASP A 84 7.60 -12.30 -15.02
C ASP A 84 6.77 -12.54 -13.74
N ALA A 85 5.52 -12.05 -13.71
CA ALA A 85 4.61 -12.33 -12.61
C ALA A 85 4.25 -13.82 -12.55
N ASP A 86 4.03 -14.44 -13.72
CA ASP A 86 3.79 -15.87 -13.80
C ASP A 86 5.00 -16.67 -13.31
N ALA A 87 6.23 -16.25 -13.66
CA ALA A 87 7.46 -16.86 -13.20
C ALA A 87 7.64 -16.78 -11.67
N ILE A 88 7.37 -15.62 -11.07
CA ILE A 88 7.41 -15.41 -9.61
C ILE A 88 6.42 -16.34 -8.89
N MET A 89 5.23 -16.51 -9.46
CA MET A 89 4.17 -17.33 -8.87
C MET A 89 4.33 -18.84 -9.13
N ARG A 90 5.35 -19.28 -9.90
CA ARG A 90 5.61 -20.71 -10.11
C ARG A 90 5.92 -21.41 -8.77
N PRO A 91 5.40 -22.63 -8.54
CA PRO A 91 5.69 -23.38 -7.32
C PRO A 91 7.21 -23.54 -7.10
N GLY A 92 7.70 -23.08 -5.96
CA GLY A 92 9.11 -23.16 -5.58
C GLY A 92 10.00 -22.00 -6.07
N ALA A 93 9.50 -21.09 -6.92
CA ALA A 93 10.28 -19.95 -7.41
C ALA A 93 10.44 -18.85 -6.34
N ALA A 94 9.32 -18.41 -5.75
CA ALA A 94 9.31 -17.44 -4.65
C ALA A 94 8.38 -17.89 -3.52
N SER A 95 8.90 -18.75 -2.64
CA SER A 95 8.16 -19.30 -1.49
C SER A 95 7.80 -18.28 -0.41
N ALA A 96 8.29 -17.04 -0.45
CA ALA A 96 7.91 -15.97 0.48
C ALA A 96 6.83 -15.03 -0.09
N VAL A 97 6.43 -15.20 -1.36
CA VAL A 97 5.42 -14.37 -2.04
C VAL A 97 4.02 -14.97 -1.88
N GLU A 98 3.06 -14.13 -1.48
CA GLU A 98 1.64 -14.47 -1.36
C GLU A 98 0.88 -14.14 -2.65
N LEU A 99 1.03 -12.91 -3.14
CA LEU A 99 0.28 -12.38 -4.28
C LEU A 99 1.16 -11.45 -5.11
N VAL A 100 0.90 -11.44 -6.42
CA VAL A 100 1.45 -10.48 -7.38
C VAL A 100 0.30 -9.79 -8.10
N ALA A 101 0.40 -8.48 -8.24
CA ALA A 101 -0.47 -7.67 -9.07
C ALA A 101 0.32 -6.88 -10.11
N LEU A 102 -0.21 -6.81 -11.33
CA LEU A 102 0.35 -6.02 -12.41
C LEU A 102 -0.45 -4.73 -12.59
N GLU A 103 0.26 -3.66 -12.94
CA GLU A 103 -0.32 -2.37 -13.27
C GLU A 103 0.25 -1.86 -14.60
N LEU A 104 -0.62 -1.38 -15.49
CA LEU A 104 -0.30 -0.62 -16.68
C LEU A 104 -0.92 0.77 -16.54
N ASN A 105 -0.06 1.79 -16.40
CA ASN A 105 -0.49 3.16 -16.14
C ASN A 105 -0.44 3.98 -17.42
N ARG A 106 -1.59 4.51 -17.83
CA ARG A 106 -1.73 5.39 -18.99
C ARG A 106 -2.73 6.50 -18.67
N SER A 107 -2.86 7.48 -19.55
CA SER A 107 -3.97 8.42 -19.52
C SER A 107 -4.95 8.08 -20.64
N GLY A 108 -6.20 8.45 -20.47
CA GLY A 108 -7.23 8.21 -21.48
C GLY A 108 -8.36 9.21 -21.41
N THR A 109 -8.96 9.50 -22.55
CA THR A 109 -10.16 10.33 -22.63
C THR A 109 -11.36 9.46 -22.28
N VAL A 110 -12.01 9.81 -21.17
CA VAL A 110 -13.24 9.18 -20.68
C VAL A 110 -14.41 10.08 -21.02
N SER A 111 -15.49 9.50 -21.52
CA SER A 111 -16.71 10.24 -21.83
C SER A 111 -17.96 9.49 -21.40
N ALA A 112 -18.91 10.23 -20.82
CA ALA A 112 -20.25 9.77 -20.46
C ALA A 112 -21.23 10.90 -20.81
N GLY A 113 -22.40 10.57 -21.36
CA GLY A 113 -23.46 11.56 -21.62
C GLY A 113 -23.12 12.73 -22.56
N GLY A 114 -21.98 12.69 -23.26
CA GLY A 114 -21.52 13.77 -24.16
C GLY A 114 -20.37 14.61 -23.60
N GLU A 115 -20.10 14.53 -22.29
CA GLU A 115 -18.96 15.20 -21.66
C GLU A 115 -17.68 14.36 -21.82
N ARG A 116 -16.52 15.03 -21.90
CA ARG A 116 -15.21 14.39 -22.10
C ARG A 116 -14.20 14.93 -21.10
N TYR A 117 -13.53 14.02 -20.40
CA TYR A 117 -12.51 14.34 -19.41
C TYR A 117 -11.27 13.48 -19.65
N LEU A 118 -10.11 14.00 -19.27
CA LEU A 118 -8.85 13.24 -19.26
C LEU A 118 -8.62 12.70 -17.85
N PHE A 119 -8.59 11.38 -17.71
CA PHE A 119 -8.30 10.70 -16.44
C PHE A 119 -7.12 9.75 -16.57
N GLY A 120 -6.56 9.37 -15.41
CA GLY A 120 -5.64 8.24 -15.33
C GLY A 120 -6.39 6.94 -15.60
N VAL A 121 -5.81 6.06 -16.42
CA VAL A 121 -6.31 4.72 -16.70
C VAL A 121 -5.28 3.72 -16.18
N LYS A 122 -5.73 2.84 -15.29
CA LYS A 122 -4.93 1.73 -14.79
C LYS A 122 -5.48 0.41 -15.32
N GLY A 123 -4.69 -0.27 -16.13
CA GLY A 123 -4.90 -1.68 -16.43
C GLY A 123 -4.35 -2.50 -15.27
N VAL A 124 -5.21 -3.16 -14.50
CA VAL A 124 -4.78 -3.91 -13.31
C VAL A 124 -5.27 -5.35 -13.33
N THR A 125 -4.47 -6.26 -12.78
CA THR A 125 -4.93 -7.63 -12.48
C THR A 125 -5.92 -7.60 -11.30
N PRO A 126 -6.87 -8.54 -11.20
CA PRO A 126 -7.84 -8.59 -10.09
C PRO A 126 -7.20 -8.55 -8.70
N ASN A 127 -6.03 -9.16 -8.54
CA ASN A 127 -5.26 -9.18 -7.28
C ASN A 127 -4.90 -7.77 -6.76
N PHE A 128 -4.87 -6.76 -7.64
CA PHE A 128 -4.53 -5.38 -7.27
C PHE A 128 -5.44 -4.86 -6.14
N PHE A 129 -6.74 -5.14 -6.23
CA PHE A 129 -7.71 -4.71 -5.21
C PHE A 129 -7.60 -5.47 -3.89
N HIS A 130 -6.86 -6.58 -3.86
CA HIS A 130 -6.60 -7.37 -2.65
C HIS A 130 -5.26 -7.03 -1.98
N ILE A 131 -4.33 -6.44 -2.73
CA ILE A 131 -3.01 -6.05 -2.23
C ILE A 131 -3.00 -4.59 -1.74
N GLY A 132 -3.71 -3.68 -2.41
CA GLY A 132 -3.73 -2.25 -2.06
C GLY A 132 -4.81 -1.85 -1.03
N ASP A 133 -4.70 -0.62 -0.51
CA ASP A 133 -5.63 -0.02 0.47
C ASP A 133 -6.96 0.49 -0.15
N THR A 134 -7.36 -0.08 -1.27
CA THR A 134 -8.58 0.33 -1.97
C THR A 134 -9.77 -0.40 -1.36
N SER A 135 -10.81 0.35 -0.98
CA SER A 135 -12.08 -0.21 -0.55
C SER A 135 -13.13 -0.11 -1.65
N LEU A 136 -14.09 -1.03 -1.64
CA LEU A 136 -15.22 -0.99 -2.56
C LEU A 136 -16.29 -0.06 -1.99
N GLY A 137 -16.62 1.00 -2.72
CA GLY A 137 -17.71 1.91 -2.37
C GLY A 137 -19.07 1.41 -2.85
N ALA A 138 -19.14 0.98 -4.11
CA ALA A 138 -20.36 0.46 -4.73
C ALA A 138 -20.04 -0.61 -5.78
N GLY A 139 -20.99 -1.52 -6.04
CA GLY A 139 -20.87 -2.54 -7.09
C GLY A 139 -19.95 -3.70 -6.72
N ARG A 140 -19.01 -4.06 -7.61
CA ARG A 140 -18.03 -5.13 -7.43
C ARG A 140 -16.73 -4.86 -8.21
N TYR A 141 -15.67 -5.59 -7.86
CA TYR A 141 -14.48 -5.69 -8.69
C TYR A 141 -14.68 -6.69 -9.84
N PHE A 142 -13.82 -6.61 -10.86
CA PHE A 142 -13.77 -7.62 -11.92
C PHE A 142 -13.01 -8.87 -11.45
N SER A 143 -13.41 -10.00 -12.00
CA SER A 143 -12.88 -11.33 -11.68
C SER A 143 -11.69 -11.72 -12.57
N VAL A 144 -11.00 -12.79 -12.17
CA VAL A 144 -9.93 -13.42 -12.98
C VAL A 144 -10.46 -13.90 -14.34
N ALA A 145 -11.69 -14.41 -14.40
CA ALA A 145 -12.30 -14.82 -15.65
C ALA A 145 -12.57 -13.63 -16.59
N GLU A 146 -12.99 -12.48 -16.04
CA GLU A 146 -13.22 -11.26 -16.82
C GLU A 146 -11.91 -10.66 -17.36
N ASP A 147 -10.83 -10.68 -16.56
CA ASP A 147 -9.50 -10.29 -17.05
C ASP A 147 -9.01 -11.24 -18.15
N ALA A 148 -9.10 -12.55 -17.93
CA ALA A 148 -8.72 -13.56 -18.93
C ALA A 148 -9.50 -13.44 -20.25
N ALA A 149 -10.78 -13.05 -20.18
CA ALA A 149 -11.67 -12.89 -21.33
C ALA A 149 -11.57 -11.54 -22.03
N ASN A 150 -10.66 -10.65 -21.62
CA ASN A 150 -10.59 -9.27 -22.14
C ASN A 150 -11.94 -8.53 -22.01
N ALA A 151 -12.63 -8.71 -20.88
CA ALA A 151 -13.93 -8.11 -20.64
C ALA A 151 -13.85 -6.58 -20.63
N ARG A 152 -14.88 -5.93 -21.19
CA ARG A 152 -14.99 -4.46 -21.24
C ARG A 152 -15.73 -3.94 -20.01
N VAL A 153 -15.15 -4.20 -18.86
CA VAL A 153 -15.67 -3.75 -17.57
C VAL A 153 -14.74 -2.74 -16.94
N ALA A 154 -15.29 -1.78 -16.22
CA ALA A 154 -14.52 -0.73 -15.54
C ALA A 154 -14.95 -0.59 -14.08
N VAL A 155 -13.97 -0.29 -13.23
CA VAL A 155 -14.18 0.18 -11.85
C VAL A 155 -13.68 1.62 -11.79
N LEU A 156 -14.51 2.54 -11.28
CA LEU A 156 -14.16 3.96 -11.24
C LEU A 156 -13.62 4.36 -9.87
N GLY A 157 -12.66 5.27 -9.82
CA GLY A 157 -12.39 6.05 -8.61
C GLY A 157 -13.60 6.89 -8.22
N ASP A 158 -13.78 7.14 -6.93
CA ASP A 158 -14.94 7.88 -6.41
C ASP A 158 -15.02 9.32 -6.96
N GLY A 159 -13.87 9.95 -7.25
CA GLY A 159 -13.80 11.24 -7.93
C GLY A 159 -14.32 11.16 -9.36
N VAL A 160 -13.86 10.18 -10.15
CA VAL A 160 -14.34 9.97 -11.53
C VAL A 160 -15.84 9.69 -11.56
N ALA A 161 -16.35 8.85 -10.66
CA ALA A 161 -17.77 8.55 -10.56
C ALA A 161 -18.61 9.81 -10.28
N LYS A 162 -18.18 10.63 -9.31
CA LYS A 162 -18.86 11.90 -8.99
C LYS A 162 -18.79 12.91 -10.14
N THR A 163 -17.66 13.00 -10.84
CA THR A 163 -17.53 13.92 -11.98
C THR A 163 -18.44 13.52 -13.14
N LEU A 164 -18.54 12.24 -13.47
CA LEU A 164 -19.31 11.77 -14.63
C LEU A 164 -20.81 11.57 -14.35
N PHE A 165 -21.17 11.20 -13.10
CA PHE A 165 -22.53 10.75 -12.76
C PHE A 165 -23.12 11.45 -11.53
N GLY A 166 -22.37 12.37 -10.89
CA GLY A 166 -22.82 13.12 -9.71
C GLY A 166 -22.61 12.38 -8.37
N ASP A 167 -22.76 11.06 -8.35
CA ASP A 167 -22.55 10.23 -7.16
C ASP A 167 -21.99 8.83 -7.47
N ILE A 168 -21.55 8.10 -6.44
CA ILE A 168 -20.89 6.79 -6.60
C ILE A 168 -21.87 5.65 -6.91
N TYR A 169 -23.14 5.76 -6.52
CA TYR A 169 -24.13 4.69 -6.68
C TYR A 169 -24.79 4.75 -8.06
N SER A 170 -25.00 5.94 -8.61
CA SER A 170 -25.53 6.14 -9.96
C SER A 170 -24.57 5.70 -11.07
N ALA A 171 -23.27 5.65 -10.80
CA ALA A 171 -22.26 5.23 -11.76
C ALA A 171 -22.32 3.72 -12.09
N VAL A 172 -22.71 2.87 -11.15
CA VAL A 172 -22.73 1.41 -11.36
C VAL A 172 -23.86 1.04 -12.32
N GLY A 173 -23.55 0.21 -13.32
CA GLY A 173 -24.46 -0.18 -14.41
C GLY A 173 -24.49 0.79 -15.59
N GLN A 174 -23.81 1.94 -15.49
CA GLN A 174 -23.69 2.88 -16.60
C GLN A 174 -22.60 2.44 -17.57
N ARG A 175 -22.59 3.08 -18.75
CA ARG A 175 -21.52 2.92 -19.73
C ARG A 175 -20.67 4.18 -19.82
N ILE A 176 -19.36 3.97 -19.88
CA ILE A 176 -18.40 5.00 -20.24
C ILE A 176 -17.73 4.60 -21.56
N SER A 177 -17.33 5.59 -22.34
CA SER A 177 -16.41 5.38 -23.47
C SER A 177 -15.02 5.84 -23.04
N LEU A 178 -14.04 4.96 -23.21
CA LEU A 178 -12.64 5.20 -22.90
C LEU A 178 -11.83 5.06 -24.18
N ASN A 179 -11.22 6.15 -24.65
CA ASN A 179 -10.53 6.23 -25.96
C ASN A 179 -11.39 5.69 -27.13
N GLY A 180 -12.72 5.87 -27.07
CA GLY A 180 -13.65 5.41 -28.09
C GLY A 180 -14.15 3.97 -27.91
N VAL A 181 -13.67 3.23 -26.93
CA VAL A 181 -14.13 1.87 -26.60
C VAL A 181 -15.12 1.94 -25.44
N GLN A 182 -16.29 1.29 -25.57
CA GLN A 182 -17.29 1.26 -24.51
C GLN A 182 -16.96 0.23 -23.42
N PHE A 183 -17.14 0.64 -22.17
CA PHE A 183 -17.01 -0.18 -20.97
C PHE A 183 -18.26 -0.08 -20.11
N ASP A 184 -18.69 -1.20 -19.54
CA ASP A 184 -19.73 -1.24 -18.52
C ASP A 184 -19.08 -0.99 -17.14
N VAL A 185 -19.61 -0.02 -16.41
CA VAL A 185 -19.15 0.32 -15.05
C VAL A 185 -19.76 -0.69 -14.08
N ILE A 186 -18.93 -1.52 -13.48
CA ILE A 186 -19.38 -2.60 -12.57
C ILE A 186 -19.15 -2.28 -11.09
N GLY A 187 -18.38 -1.23 -10.80
CA GLY A 187 -18.08 -0.83 -9.43
C GLY A 187 -17.41 0.52 -9.32
N VAL A 188 -17.35 1.02 -8.09
CA VAL A 188 -16.66 2.24 -7.71
C VAL A 188 -15.76 1.94 -6.52
N SER A 189 -14.47 2.21 -6.68
CA SER A 189 -13.48 2.14 -5.62
C SER A 189 -13.40 3.45 -4.86
N THR A 190 -13.34 3.36 -3.54
CA THR A 190 -13.02 4.47 -2.64
C THR A 190 -11.64 4.25 -2.04
N THR A 191 -10.90 5.34 -1.85
CA THR A 191 -9.64 5.27 -1.12
C THR A 191 -9.95 5.38 0.36
N LYS A 192 -9.47 4.46 1.20
CA LYS A 192 -9.36 4.76 2.63
C LYS A 192 -8.42 5.95 2.74
N GLN A 193 -8.81 7.02 3.44
CA GLN A 193 -7.90 8.13 3.76
C GLN A 193 -6.75 7.58 4.62
N SER A 194 -5.73 6.99 4.00
CA SER A 194 -4.43 6.76 4.59
C SER A 194 -3.70 8.09 4.44
N GLY A 195 -3.46 8.76 5.57
CA GLY A 195 -2.99 10.15 5.67
C GLY A 195 -1.59 10.43 5.09
N ILE A 196 -1.03 9.51 4.30
CA ILE A 196 0.35 9.56 3.82
C ILE A 196 0.51 9.20 2.34
N ALA A 197 -0.56 8.82 1.63
CA ALA A 197 -0.51 8.51 0.19
C ALA A 197 -0.91 9.68 -0.73
N GLY A 198 -1.25 10.85 -0.18
CA GLY A 198 -1.76 12.01 -0.92
C GLY A 198 -0.70 12.93 -1.55
N ALA A 199 0.59 12.59 -1.49
CA ALA A 199 1.67 13.53 -1.83
C ALA A 199 2.32 13.30 -3.22
N VAL A 200 1.63 12.65 -4.15
CA VAL A 200 2.11 12.54 -5.54
C VAL A 200 0.96 12.94 -6.45
N GLY A 201 1.15 13.98 -7.27
CA GLY A 201 0.48 14.32 -8.54
C GLY A 201 -1.05 14.25 -8.70
N ARG A 202 -1.62 15.18 -9.47
CA ARG A 202 -3.02 15.20 -9.99
C ARG A 202 -3.42 13.99 -10.88
N PHE A 203 -2.57 12.98 -11.02
CA PHE A 203 -2.85 11.73 -11.76
C PHE A 203 -2.58 10.46 -10.94
N SER A 204 -2.22 10.64 -9.67
CA SER A 204 -1.80 9.57 -8.76
C SER A 204 -2.76 9.39 -7.59
N SER A 205 -3.76 10.26 -7.45
CA SER A 205 -4.88 10.00 -6.54
C SER A 205 -5.70 8.82 -7.04
N PRO A 206 -5.92 7.76 -6.23
CA PRO A 206 -6.77 6.63 -6.63
C PRO A 206 -8.23 7.03 -6.92
N SER A 207 -8.66 8.23 -6.46
CA SER A 207 -9.99 8.79 -6.74
C SER A 207 -10.18 9.28 -8.18
N GLU A 208 -9.10 9.64 -8.88
CA GLU A 208 -9.12 10.21 -10.25
C GLU A 208 -8.66 9.17 -11.30
N GLN A 209 -8.78 7.89 -10.97
CA GLN A 209 -8.36 6.78 -11.81
C GLN A 209 -9.53 5.93 -12.27
N VAL A 210 -9.43 5.42 -13.50
CA VAL A 210 -10.31 4.40 -14.07
C VAL A 210 -9.54 3.09 -14.13
N TYR A 211 -10.05 2.07 -13.45
CA TYR A 211 -9.46 0.74 -13.43
C TYR A 211 -10.17 -0.15 -14.45
N VAL A 212 -9.39 -0.82 -15.28
CA VAL A 212 -9.88 -1.82 -16.24
C VAL A 212 -9.02 -3.08 -16.10
N PRO A 213 -9.48 -4.25 -16.55
CA PRO A 213 -8.66 -5.45 -16.54
C PRO A 213 -7.35 -5.24 -17.32
N TYR A 214 -6.23 -5.73 -16.77
CA TYR A 214 -4.90 -5.57 -17.32
C TYR A 214 -4.82 -6.03 -18.79
N ARG A 215 -5.37 -7.21 -19.09
CA ARG A 215 -5.36 -7.73 -20.47
C ARG A 215 -6.18 -6.85 -21.41
N THR A 216 -7.34 -6.36 -20.95
CA THR A 216 -8.16 -5.41 -21.74
C THR A 216 -7.41 -4.11 -22.02
N ALA A 217 -6.70 -3.55 -21.04
CA ALA A 217 -5.88 -2.36 -21.24
C ALA A 217 -4.77 -2.61 -22.26
N ARG A 218 -4.01 -3.68 -22.08
CA ARG A 218 -2.86 -4.05 -22.91
C ARG A 218 -3.26 -4.37 -24.35
N ASP A 219 -4.26 -5.24 -24.53
CA ASP A 219 -4.56 -5.84 -25.83
C ASP A 219 -5.52 -4.98 -26.66
N ARG A 220 -6.36 -4.14 -26.02
CA ARG A 220 -7.39 -3.34 -26.70
C ARG A 220 -7.16 -1.84 -26.65
N LEU A 221 -6.84 -1.28 -25.48
CA LEU A 221 -6.76 0.17 -25.31
C LEU A 221 -5.42 0.75 -25.72
N PHE A 222 -4.33 0.10 -25.32
CA PHE A 222 -2.97 0.62 -25.42
C PHE A 222 -2.04 -0.30 -26.22
N ARG A 223 -2.61 -1.12 -27.11
CA ARG A 223 -1.87 -2.10 -27.92
C ARG A 223 -0.66 -1.50 -28.64
N ASN A 224 -0.77 -0.26 -29.10
CA ASN A 224 0.29 0.44 -29.82
C ASN A 224 1.31 1.14 -28.90
N ASP A 225 0.96 1.33 -27.63
CA ASP A 225 1.80 2.00 -26.62
C ASP A 225 2.52 1.00 -25.70
N VAL A 226 2.25 -0.30 -25.89
CA VAL A 226 2.91 -1.41 -25.19
C VAL A 226 4.02 -1.94 -26.09
N GLY A 227 5.27 -1.75 -25.65
CA GLY A 227 6.43 -2.25 -26.38
C GLY A 227 6.66 -3.74 -26.13
N SER A 228 7.46 -4.39 -26.97
CA SER A 228 7.79 -5.82 -26.78
C SER A 228 8.55 -6.11 -25.48
N ARG A 229 9.12 -5.09 -24.81
CA ARG A 229 9.95 -5.22 -23.60
C ARG A 229 9.30 -4.70 -22.31
N ILE A 230 8.35 -3.79 -22.42
CA ILE A 230 7.68 -3.18 -21.26
C ILE A 230 6.18 -3.21 -21.54
N ASP A 231 5.49 -4.14 -20.91
CA ASP A 231 4.03 -4.24 -20.91
C ASP A 231 3.43 -4.06 -19.50
N VAL A 232 4.27 -3.97 -18.48
CA VAL A 232 3.91 -3.64 -17.09
C VAL A 232 4.59 -2.33 -16.70
N SER A 233 3.83 -1.38 -16.18
CA SER A 233 4.34 -0.11 -15.63
C SER A 233 4.85 -0.24 -14.21
N SER A 234 4.21 -1.10 -13.40
CA SER A 234 4.61 -1.43 -12.04
C SER A 234 4.06 -2.81 -11.69
N MET A 235 4.85 -3.60 -10.97
CA MET A 235 4.40 -4.85 -10.35
C MET A 235 4.40 -4.65 -8.83
N THR A 236 3.27 -4.95 -8.22
CA THR A 236 3.09 -4.84 -6.77
C THR A 236 3.07 -6.25 -6.20
N VAL A 237 3.97 -6.54 -5.26
CA VAL A 237 4.16 -7.88 -4.70
C VAL A 237 3.91 -7.85 -3.21
N ARG A 238 3.12 -8.80 -2.73
CA ARG A 238 2.82 -9.01 -1.30
C ARG A 238 3.53 -10.26 -0.80
N ALA A 239 4.34 -10.10 0.25
CA ALA A 239 4.94 -11.20 1.00
C ALA A 239 3.89 -11.89 1.88
N ARG A 240 4.08 -13.18 2.20
CA ARG A 240 3.18 -13.94 3.10
C ARG A 240 3.12 -13.36 4.51
N SER A 241 4.23 -12.79 4.96
CA SER A 241 4.35 -12.18 6.27
C SER A 241 5.35 -11.03 6.23
N VAL A 242 5.23 -10.09 7.18
CA VAL A 242 6.15 -8.94 7.30
C VAL A 242 7.60 -9.38 7.48
N PRO A 243 7.91 -10.35 8.34
CA PRO A 243 9.29 -10.81 8.52
C PRO A 243 9.89 -11.44 7.26
N GLU A 244 9.03 -11.96 6.37
CA GLU A 244 9.45 -12.58 5.10
C GLU A 244 9.66 -11.57 3.97
N ILE A 245 9.43 -10.27 4.17
CA ILE A 245 9.51 -9.27 3.08
C ILE A 245 10.89 -9.22 2.43
N GLU A 246 11.97 -9.28 3.21
CA GLU A 246 13.34 -9.26 2.69
C GLU A 246 13.64 -10.56 1.91
N GLU A 247 13.12 -11.69 2.37
CA GLU A 247 13.25 -12.96 1.66
C GLU A 247 12.44 -12.93 0.36
N ALA A 248 11.23 -12.39 0.36
CA ALA A 248 10.41 -12.21 -0.83
C ALA A 248 11.11 -11.30 -1.86
N ILE A 249 11.72 -10.19 -1.41
CA ILE A 249 12.51 -9.30 -2.27
C ILE A 249 13.69 -10.07 -2.89
N ARG A 250 14.44 -10.86 -2.09
CA ARG A 250 15.55 -11.66 -2.60
C ARG A 250 15.09 -12.68 -3.65
N GLN A 251 14.05 -13.44 -3.35
CA GLN A 251 13.52 -14.47 -4.24
C GLN A 251 12.99 -13.87 -5.55
N VAL A 252 12.20 -12.81 -5.47
CA VAL A 252 11.70 -12.11 -6.66
C VAL A 252 12.84 -11.56 -7.49
N THR A 253 13.84 -10.94 -6.86
CA THR A 253 15.02 -10.42 -7.56
C THR A 253 15.77 -11.54 -8.28
N ALA A 254 15.92 -12.71 -7.64
CA ALA A 254 16.59 -13.87 -8.24
C ALA A 254 15.82 -14.41 -9.46
N VAL A 255 14.50 -14.58 -9.34
CA VAL A 255 13.64 -15.03 -10.44
C VAL A 255 13.71 -14.07 -11.62
N LEU A 256 13.57 -12.75 -11.37
CA LEU A 256 13.62 -11.75 -12.43
C LEU A 256 14.99 -11.69 -13.11
N ARG A 257 16.09 -11.81 -12.35
CA ARG A 257 17.43 -11.84 -12.93
C ARG A 257 17.65 -13.08 -13.81
N ASP A 258 17.08 -14.22 -13.45
CA ASP A 258 17.15 -15.43 -14.26
C ASP A 258 16.34 -15.30 -15.57
N GLU A 259 15.07 -14.88 -15.46
CA GLU A 259 14.19 -14.66 -16.62
C GLU A 259 14.74 -13.60 -17.58
N HIS A 260 15.37 -12.55 -17.04
CA HIS A 260 15.99 -11.47 -17.83
C HIS A 260 17.43 -11.78 -18.26
N ARG A 261 17.99 -12.93 -17.86
CA ARG A 261 19.36 -13.38 -18.16
C ARG A 261 20.44 -12.39 -17.69
N LEU A 262 20.25 -11.83 -16.50
CA LEU A 262 21.16 -10.91 -15.84
C LEU A 262 22.13 -11.68 -14.93
N THR A 263 23.23 -12.15 -15.50
CA THR A 263 24.26 -12.88 -14.73
C THR A 263 25.24 -11.92 -14.07
N TYR A 264 25.84 -11.03 -14.86
CA TYR A 264 26.87 -10.09 -14.42
C TYR A 264 26.44 -8.62 -14.54
N GLN A 265 25.27 -8.39 -15.13
CA GLN A 265 24.67 -7.08 -15.35
C GLN A 265 24.02 -6.52 -14.09
N SER A 266 23.88 -5.19 -14.06
CA SER A 266 22.95 -4.53 -13.14
C SER A 266 21.50 -4.94 -13.42
N ASN A 267 20.62 -4.69 -12.45
CA ASN A 267 19.19 -4.93 -12.64
C ASN A 267 18.61 -3.94 -13.65
N ASP A 268 17.78 -4.45 -14.56
CA ASP A 268 16.93 -3.65 -15.47
C ASP A 268 15.55 -3.32 -14.86
N PHE A 269 15.37 -3.68 -13.59
CA PHE A 269 14.26 -3.32 -12.72
C PHE A 269 14.77 -2.74 -11.40
N ARG A 270 13.90 -1.97 -10.73
CA ARG A 270 14.14 -1.46 -9.38
C ARG A 270 13.08 -1.99 -8.43
N VAL A 271 13.53 -2.52 -7.30
CA VAL A 271 12.68 -2.93 -6.19
C VAL A 271 12.66 -1.81 -5.15
N THR A 272 11.46 -1.38 -4.75
CA THR A 272 11.26 -0.33 -3.75
C THR A 272 10.41 -0.86 -2.61
N ASN A 273 10.96 -0.85 -1.40
CA ASN A 273 10.25 -1.15 -0.17
C ASN A 273 9.86 0.17 0.56
N PRO A 274 8.57 0.51 0.66
CA PRO A 274 8.12 1.73 1.36
C PRO A 274 8.52 1.79 2.84
N GLN A 275 8.66 0.64 3.51
CA GLN A 275 9.03 0.57 4.93
C GLN A 275 10.49 1.00 5.13
N GLN A 276 11.41 0.50 4.30
CA GLN A 276 12.82 0.90 4.34
C GLN A 276 13.02 2.40 4.12
N ALA A 277 12.27 3.00 3.19
CA ALA A 277 12.33 4.44 2.94
C ALA A 277 11.86 5.26 4.16
N SER A 278 10.82 4.77 4.86
CA SER A 278 10.27 5.42 6.05
C SER A 278 11.19 5.30 7.27
N ASP A 279 11.85 4.14 7.45
CA ASP A 279 12.76 3.92 8.56
C ASP A 279 14.06 4.72 8.43
N GLN A 280 14.57 4.91 7.20
CA GLN A 280 15.69 5.83 6.95
C GLN A 280 15.32 7.28 7.30
N LEU A 281 14.10 7.73 6.98
CA LEU A 281 13.63 9.05 7.35
C LEU A 281 13.53 9.23 8.88
N LYS A 282 13.02 8.22 9.59
CA LYS A 282 12.99 8.24 11.07
C LYS A 282 14.38 8.33 11.69
N GLN A 283 15.36 7.60 11.16
CA GLN A 283 16.74 7.65 11.67
C GLN A 283 17.37 9.03 11.47
N ILE A 284 17.10 9.69 10.33
CA ILE A 284 17.56 11.05 10.08
C ILE A 284 16.88 12.03 11.05
N THR A 285 15.57 11.94 11.24
CA THR A 285 14.84 12.86 12.13
C THR A 285 15.16 12.65 13.62
N ALA A 286 15.37 11.39 14.05
CA ALA A 286 15.78 11.08 15.43
C ALA A 286 17.21 11.53 15.76
N GLY A 287 18.06 11.73 14.75
CA GLY A 287 19.39 12.34 14.93
C GLY A 287 19.36 13.84 15.26
N PHE A 288 18.20 14.50 15.16
CA PHE A 288 18.01 15.92 15.47
C PHE A 288 17.31 16.19 16.81
N SER A 289 17.03 15.16 17.61
CA SER A 289 16.44 15.25 18.95
C SER A 289 17.37 14.63 19.99
#